data_AF-A0A1H3CIB1-F1
#
_entry.id   AF-A0A1H3CIB1-F1
#
_cell.length_a   1.000
_cell.length_b   1.000
_cell.length_c   1.000
_cell.angle_alpha   90.00
_cell.angle_beta   90.00
_cell.angle_gamma   90.00
#
_symmetry.space_group_name_H-M   'P 1'
#
loop_
_entity.id
_entity.type
_entity.pdbx_description
1 polymer ?
#
loop_
_entity_poly.entity_id
_entity_poly.type
_entity_poly.pdbx_seq_one_letter_code
_entity_poly.pdbx_strand_id
1 'polypeptide(L)'
;MHGAAVVTKHRFDIWQSDEFTRQLDDWGIEGLVLGGVEIACCVLYAVLGAAERGYDYAVPLDLVSGQDVTEGTDNAAARNLLRHNHADRVVHSSAELLEAWRCRFAPSHEGTARGMTSPPVPQPQPPSPSPSPVDPVPPPTPAPVPQPTPSDPTVPPPTPSPGPV
;
A
#
# COMPACT_ATOMS: atom_id res chain seq x y z
N MET A 1 -11.38 -13.39 -22.84
CA MET A 1 -10.14 -13.02 -22.12
C MET A 1 -10.20 -11.53 -21.90
N HIS A 2 -10.35 -11.06 -20.68
CA HIS A 2 -10.38 -9.63 -20.39
C HIS A 2 -8.93 -9.14 -20.23
N GLY A 3 -8.63 -7.99 -20.83
CA GLY A 3 -7.31 -7.36 -20.75
C GLY A 3 -7.17 -6.52 -19.48
N ALA A 4 -6.40 -5.44 -19.56
CA ALA A 4 -6.38 -4.41 -18.53
C ALA A 4 -7.44 -3.33 -18.82
N ALA A 5 -7.89 -2.65 -17.76
CA ALA A 5 -8.74 -1.47 -17.87
C ALA A 5 -8.21 -0.33 -17.01
N VAL A 6 -8.51 0.89 -17.44
CA VAL A 6 -8.15 2.11 -16.73
C VAL A 6 -9.45 2.85 -16.44
N VAL A 7 -9.72 3.08 -15.16
CA VAL A 7 -10.89 3.81 -14.70
C VAL A 7 -10.45 5.11 -14.06
N THR A 8 -11.14 6.21 -14.38
CA THR A 8 -10.88 7.50 -13.73
C THR A 8 -11.79 7.67 -12.53
N LYS A 9 -11.22 8.11 -11.40
CA LYS A 9 -11.98 8.48 -10.20
C LYS A 9 -11.74 9.94 -9.85
N HIS A 10 -12.79 10.63 -9.42
CA HIS A 10 -12.73 12.04 -9.02
C HIS A 10 -12.76 12.24 -7.50
N ARG A 11 -12.80 11.14 -6.74
CA ARG A 11 -12.84 11.10 -5.28
C ARG A 11 -11.79 10.11 -4.76
N PHE A 12 -11.53 10.15 -3.46
CA PHE A 12 -10.58 9.22 -2.84
C PHE A 12 -11.09 7.78 -2.89
N ASP A 13 -12.38 7.60 -2.58
CA ASP A 13 -13.08 6.33 -2.64
C ASP A 13 -13.35 5.91 -4.11
N ILE A 14 -12.78 4.77 -4.53
CA ILE A 14 -12.98 4.20 -5.87
C ILE A 14 -14.39 3.64 -6.05
N TRP A 15 -15.07 3.26 -4.96
CA TRP A 15 -16.41 2.67 -5.00
C TRP A 15 -17.50 3.68 -5.38
N GLN A 16 -17.17 4.97 -5.42
CA GLN A 16 -18.03 6.03 -5.96
C GLN A 16 -17.91 6.18 -7.48
N SER A 17 -17.06 5.37 -8.14
CA SER A 17 -16.99 5.32 -9.60
C SER A 17 -17.96 4.28 -10.16
N ASP A 18 -19.00 4.75 -10.85
CA ASP A 18 -19.94 3.89 -11.58
C ASP A 18 -19.23 3.09 -12.69
N GLU A 19 -18.15 3.64 -13.25
CA GLU A 19 -17.34 2.95 -14.25
C GLU A 19 -16.61 1.75 -13.64
N PHE A 20 -16.03 1.91 -12.46
CA PHE A 20 -15.33 0.84 -11.76
C PHE A 20 -16.28 -0.29 -11.36
N THR A 21 -17.39 0.05 -10.70
CA THR A 21 -18.35 -0.94 -10.19
C THR A 21 -18.98 -1.74 -11.32
N ARG A 22 -19.46 -1.07 -12.38
CA ARG A 22 -19.97 -1.75 -13.58
C ARG A 22 -18.95 -2.68 -14.20
N GLN A 23 -17.68 -2.27 -14.25
CA GLN A 23 -16.62 -3.10 -14.79
C GLN A 23 -16.37 -4.36 -13.95
N LEU A 24 -16.40 -4.26 -12.61
CA LEU A 24 -16.31 -5.45 -11.75
C LEU A 24 -17.46 -6.42 -12.02
N ASP A 25 -18.68 -5.90 -12.15
CA ASP A 25 -19.89 -6.68 -12.42
C ASP A 25 -19.83 -7.35 -13.81
N ASP A 26 -19.49 -6.60 -14.85
CA ASP A 26 -19.38 -7.08 -16.23
C ASP A 26 -18.33 -8.20 -16.36
N TRP A 27 -17.28 -8.15 -15.54
CA TRP A 27 -16.21 -9.14 -15.53
C TRP A 27 -16.46 -10.29 -14.56
N GLY A 28 -17.52 -10.24 -13.77
CA GLY A 28 -17.83 -11.25 -12.75
C GLY A 28 -16.72 -11.37 -11.70
N ILE A 29 -16.14 -10.25 -11.27
CA ILE A 29 -15.04 -10.23 -10.30
C ILE A 29 -15.59 -10.49 -8.90
N GLU A 30 -15.09 -11.53 -8.25
CA GLU A 30 -15.45 -11.89 -6.86
C GLU A 30 -14.33 -11.53 -5.87
N GLY A 31 -13.11 -11.34 -6.37
CA GLY A 31 -11.90 -11.15 -5.56
C GLY A 31 -10.98 -10.05 -6.08
N LEU A 32 -10.38 -9.28 -5.17
CA LEU A 32 -9.53 -8.12 -5.49
C LEU A 32 -8.14 -8.23 -4.87
N VAL A 33 -7.12 -7.77 -5.59
CA VAL A 33 -5.80 -7.49 -5.02
C VAL A 33 -5.63 -5.97 -5.01
N LEU A 34 -5.49 -5.38 -3.82
CA LEU A 34 -5.50 -3.94 -3.63
C LEU A 34 -4.08 -3.44 -3.32
N GLY A 35 -3.54 -2.61 -4.22
CA GLY A 35 -2.23 -1.97 -4.09
C GLY A 35 -2.27 -0.50 -4.53
N GLY A 36 -1.13 0.19 -4.44
CA GLY A 36 -0.95 1.55 -4.96
C GLY A 36 -0.69 2.61 -3.88
N VAL A 37 -1.15 3.83 -4.16
CA VAL A 37 -1.02 5.02 -3.31
C VAL A 37 -2.34 5.77 -3.24
N GLU A 38 -2.67 6.48 -2.17
CA GLU A 38 -2.00 6.65 -0.88
C GLU A 38 -2.60 5.69 0.16
N ILE A 39 -1.77 5.08 1.03
CA ILE A 39 -2.25 4.05 1.98
C ILE A 39 -3.27 4.59 2.97
N ALA A 40 -3.05 5.80 3.51
CA ALA A 40 -3.99 6.43 4.43
C ALA A 40 -5.25 7.01 3.75
N CYS A 41 -5.36 6.86 2.42
CA CYS A 41 -6.41 7.50 1.64
C CYS A 41 -7.01 6.52 0.62
N CYS A 42 -6.68 6.63 -0.68
CA CYS A 42 -7.30 5.87 -1.76
C CYS A 42 -7.28 4.35 -1.52
N VAL A 43 -6.18 3.81 -1.00
CA VAL A 43 -6.05 2.38 -0.74
C VAL A 43 -6.92 1.97 0.44
N LEU A 44 -6.88 2.71 1.56
CA LEU A 44 -7.71 2.40 2.72
C LEU A 44 -9.21 2.45 2.38
N TYR A 45 -9.68 3.46 1.66
CA TYR A 45 -11.08 3.51 1.22
C TYR A 45 -11.44 2.37 0.27
N ALA A 46 -10.53 1.96 -0.62
CA ALA A 46 -10.75 0.79 -1.46
C ALA A 46 -10.91 -0.48 -0.62
N VAL A 47 -10.07 -0.69 0.40
CA VAL A 47 -10.16 -1.83 1.32
C VAL A 47 -11.47 -1.83 2.11
N LEU A 48 -11.81 -0.70 2.74
CA LEU A 48 -13.02 -0.60 3.55
C LEU A 48 -14.27 -0.85 2.70
N GLY A 49 -14.35 -0.25 1.51
CA GLY A 49 -15.49 -0.47 0.64
C GLY A 49 -15.56 -1.88 0.04
N ALA A 50 -14.42 -2.56 -0.14
CA ALA A 50 -14.38 -3.98 -0.53
C ALA A 50 -14.99 -4.86 0.57
N ALA A 51 -14.57 -4.62 1.81
CA ALA A 51 -15.06 -5.33 2.99
C ALA A 51 -16.57 -5.10 3.20
N GLU A 52 -17.04 -3.86 3.10
CA GLU A 52 -18.46 -3.51 3.23
C GLU A 52 -19.34 -4.17 2.17
N ARG A 53 -18.81 -4.36 0.96
CA ARG A 53 -19.54 -4.97 -0.17
C ARG A 53 -19.40 -6.49 -0.23
N GLY A 54 -18.59 -7.09 0.64
CA GLY A 54 -18.42 -8.54 0.72
C GLY A 54 -17.54 -9.16 -0.37
N TYR A 55 -16.66 -8.36 -1.00
CA TYR A 55 -15.65 -8.92 -1.91
C TYR A 55 -14.62 -9.75 -1.13
N ASP A 56 -14.10 -10.80 -1.75
CA ASP A 56 -12.83 -11.36 -1.32
C ASP A 56 -11.72 -10.37 -1.67
N TYR A 57 -10.72 -10.18 -0.81
CA TYR A 57 -9.62 -9.30 -1.15
C TYR A 57 -8.32 -9.62 -0.42
N ALA A 58 -7.22 -9.21 -1.03
CA ALA A 58 -5.88 -9.26 -0.46
C ALA A 58 -5.19 -7.89 -0.58
N VAL A 59 -4.45 -7.48 0.46
CA VAL A 59 -3.66 -6.24 0.50
C VAL A 59 -2.18 -6.58 0.73
N PRO A 60 -1.36 -6.65 -0.33
CA PRO A 60 0.08 -6.84 -0.19
C PRO A 60 0.75 -5.57 0.36
N LEU A 61 1.28 -5.62 1.58
CA LEU A 61 1.79 -4.42 2.27
C LEU A 61 3.01 -3.77 1.59
N ASP A 62 3.75 -4.55 0.81
CA ASP A 62 4.88 -4.10 -0.01
C ASP A 62 4.45 -3.40 -1.31
N LEU A 63 3.19 -3.53 -1.73
CA LEU A 63 2.60 -2.83 -2.88
C LEU A 63 1.80 -1.58 -2.50
N VAL A 64 1.79 -1.21 -1.22
CA VAL A 64 1.07 -0.04 -0.70
C VAL A 64 2.06 0.96 -0.10
N SER A 65 2.10 2.14 -0.69
CA SER A 65 3.01 3.21 -0.27
C SER A 65 2.27 4.46 0.15
N GLY A 66 3.03 5.36 0.76
CA GLY A 66 2.54 6.66 1.14
C GLY A 66 3.60 7.74 1.20
N GLN A 67 3.19 9.01 1.09
CA GLN A 67 4.10 10.15 1.03
C GLN A 67 4.85 10.39 2.33
N ASP A 68 4.24 10.08 3.48
CA ASP A 68 4.89 10.26 4.78
C ASP A 68 5.42 8.94 5.32
N VAL A 69 6.74 8.89 5.56
CA VAL A 69 7.46 7.69 6.02
C VAL A 69 7.77 7.71 7.51
N THR A 70 7.38 8.78 8.22
CA THR A 70 7.67 8.91 9.64
C THR A 70 6.70 8.09 10.51
N GLU A 71 7.19 7.55 11.64
CA GLU A 71 6.45 6.58 12.47
C GLU A 71 5.21 7.14 13.20
N GLY A 72 5.03 8.47 13.20
CA GLY A 72 3.89 9.15 13.84
C GLY A 72 2.76 9.55 12.89
N THR A 73 2.69 8.94 11.71
CA THR A 73 1.85 9.43 10.60
C THR A 73 0.58 8.61 10.40
N ASP A 74 -0.36 9.18 9.64
CA ASP A 74 -1.56 8.49 9.17
C ASP A 74 -1.22 7.18 8.44
N ASN A 75 -0.03 7.08 7.84
CA ASN A 75 0.45 5.89 7.15
C ASN A 75 0.80 4.73 8.09
N ALA A 76 1.38 5.04 9.26
CA ALA A 76 1.61 4.03 10.29
C ALA A 76 0.27 3.59 10.90
N ALA A 77 -0.63 4.54 11.17
CA ALA A 77 -1.97 4.26 11.68
C ALA A 77 -2.79 3.40 10.70
N ALA A 78 -2.78 3.70 9.41
CA ALA A 78 -3.48 2.92 8.38
C ALA A 78 -2.92 1.50 8.26
N ARG A 79 -1.59 1.32 8.29
CA ARG A 79 -0.99 -0.02 8.31
C ARG A 79 -1.38 -0.81 9.56
N ASN A 80 -1.40 -0.16 10.72
CA ASN A 80 -1.82 -0.81 11.96
C ASN A 80 -3.29 -1.19 11.89
N LEU A 81 -4.17 -0.30 11.42
CA LEU A 81 -5.58 -0.59 11.22
C LEU A 81 -5.77 -1.82 10.32
N LEU A 82 -5.10 -1.86 9.16
CA LEU A 82 -5.16 -2.99 8.24
C LEU A 82 -4.72 -4.30 8.90
N ARG A 83 -3.57 -4.29 9.59
CA ARG A 83 -3.04 -5.50 10.26
C ARG A 83 -3.94 -6.03 11.36
N HIS A 84 -4.62 -5.17 12.10
CA HIS A 84 -5.44 -5.59 13.24
C HIS A 84 -6.87 -5.94 12.83
N ASN A 85 -7.48 -5.15 11.95
CA ASN A 85 -8.90 -5.29 11.62
C ASN A 85 -9.14 -6.17 10.39
N HIS A 86 -8.11 -6.38 9.57
CA HIS A 86 -8.19 -7.15 8.33
C HIS A 86 -7.04 -8.17 8.24
N ALA A 87 -6.65 -8.75 9.38
CA ALA A 87 -5.46 -9.59 9.52
C ALA A 87 -5.43 -10.79 8.55
N ASP A 88 -6.59 -11.37 8.23
CA ASP A 88 -6.77 -12.48 7.30
C ASP A 88 -6.67 -12.07 5.82
N ARG A 89 -6.74 -10.76 5.54
CA ARG A 89 -6.72 -10.18 4.18
C ARG A 89 -5.42 -9.44 3.86
N VAL A 90 -4.57 -9.22 4.86
CA VAL A 90 -3.29 -8.55 4.68
C VAL A 90 -2.20 -9.58 4.40
N VAL A 91 -1.49 -9.41 3.28
CA VAL A 91 -0.36 -10.26 2.89
C VAL A 91 0.94 -9.51 3.13
N HIS A 92 1.95 -10.18 3.68
CA HIS A 92 3.22 -9.54 4.01
C HIS A 92 4.00 -9.12 2.77
N SER A 93 3.93 -9.92 1.70
CA SER A 93 4.58 -9.62 0.43
C SER A 93 3.77 -10.03 -0.80
N SER A 94 3.93 -9.29 -1.88
CA SER A 94 3.44 -9.64 -3.21
C SER A 94 4.05 -10.95 -3.71
N ALA A 95 5.26 -11.29 -3.27
CA ALA A 95 5.92 -12.54 -3.60
C ALA A 95 5.15 -13.75 -3.06
N GLU A 96 4.69 -13.69 -1.80
CA GLU A 96 3.84 -14.74 -1.21
C GLU A 96 2.53 -14.90 -1.98
N LEU A 97 1.90 -13.77 -2.36
CA LEU A 97 0.67 -13.79 -3.15
C LEU A 97 0.88 -14.43 -4.53
N LEU A 98 1.96 -14.06 -5.23
CA LEU A 98 2.32 -14.63 -6.53
C LEU A 98 2.64 -16.12 -6.43
N GLU A 99 3.30 -16.55 -5.36
CA GLU A 99 3.61 -17.96 -5.16
C GLU A 99 2.35 -18.78 -4.91
N ALA A 100 1.47 -18.31 -4.02
CA ALA A 100 0.16 -18.94 -3.80
C ALA A 100 -0.66 -19.02 -5.11
N TRP A 101 -0.60 -17.97 -5.93
CA TRP A 101 -1.25 -17.94 -7.23
C TRP A 101 -0.65 -19.01 -8.16
N ARG A 102 0.68 -19.09 -8.28
CA ARG A 102 1.34 -20.11 -9.11
C ARG A 102 1.02 -21.53 -8.64
N CYS A 103 1.03 -21.80 -7.35
CA CYS A 103 0.71 -23.12 -6.80
C CYS A 103 -0.74 -23.54 -7.13
N ARG A 104 -1.69 -22.59 -7.11
CA ARG A 104 -3.10 -22.87 -7.43
C ARG A 104 -3.33 -23.31 -8.88
N PHE A 105 -2.51 -22.83 -9.81
CA PHE A 105 -2.62 -23.15 -11.24
C PHE A 105 -1.52 -24.08 -11.74
N ALA A 106 -0.63 -24.54 -10.85
CA ALA A 106 0.32 -25.58 -11.20
C ALA A 106 -0.47 -26.86 -11.55
N PRO A 107 -0.18 -27.52 -12.68
CA PRO A 107 -0.82 -28.78 -13.00
C PRO A 107 -0.53 -29.77 -11.86
N SER A 108 -1.58 -30.33 -11.26
CA SER A 108 -1.45 -31.37 -10.27
C SER A 108 -0.69 -32.52 -10.91
N HIS A 109 0.56 -32.73 -10.50
CA HIS A 109 1.35 -33.92 -10.87
C HIS A 109 0.80 -35.16 -10.13
N GLU A 110 -0.49 -35.43 -10.26
CA GLU A 110 -1.07 -36.72 -9.88
C GLU A 110 -1.07 -37.63 -11.12
N GLY A 111 0.08 -38.24 -11.35
CA GLY A 111 0.22 -39.25 -12.40
C GLY A 111 1.67 -39.58 -12.72
N THR A 112 2.16 -40.68 -12.14
CA THR A 112 3.34 -41.45 -12.58
C THR A 112 4.71 -40.97 -12.07
N ALA A 113 5.15 -41.55 -10.95
CA ALA A 113 6.21 -42.57 -10.96
C ALA A 113 6.66 -42.91 -9.52
N ARG A 114 6.31 -44.12 -9.08
CA ARG A 114 7.19 -44.89 -8.18
C ARG A 114 8.48 -45.16 -8.96
N GLY A 115 9.47 -44.29 -8.80
CA GLY A 115 10.83 -44.49 -9.28
C GLY A 115 11.76 -43.94 -8.23
N MET A 116 12.28 -44.82 -7.37
CA MET A 116 13.35 -44.52 -6.45
C MET A 116 14.57 -44.00 -7.23
N THR A 117 14.81 -42.70 -7.19
CA THR A 117 16.15 -42.14 -7.38
C THR A 117 16.42 -41.20 -6.20
N SER A 118 17.47 -41.52 -5.45
CA SER A 118 17.91 -40.74 -4.30
C SER A 118 18.19 -39.29 -4.69
N PRO A 119 17.92 -38.32 -3.81
CA PRO A 119 18.26 -36.93 -4.06
C PRO A 119 19.78 -36.77 -4.21
N PRO A 120 20.25 -35.90 -5.12
CA PRO A 120 21.66 -35.58 -5.21
C PRO A 120 22.11 -34.91 -3.90
N VAL A 121 23.27 -35.34 -3.41
CA VAL A 121 23.93 -34.73 -2.24
C VAL A 121 24.14 -33.24 -2.51
N PRO A 122 23.71 -32.33 -1.61
CA PRO A 122 23.95 -30.90 -1.77
C PRO A 122 25.46 -30.63 -1.88
N GLN A 123 25.90 -30.04 -2.98
CA GLN A 123 27.27 -29.56 -3.08
C GLN A 123 27.46 -28.34 -2.14
N PRO A 124 28.58 -28.24 -1.41
CA PRO A 124 28.89 -27.08 -0.59
C PRO A 124 28.90 -25.81 -1.45
N GLN A 125 28.05 -24.84 -1.11
CA GLN A 125 28.09 -23.54 -1.77
C GLN A 125 29.38 -22.80 -1.38
N PRO A 126 30.06 -22.12 -2.33
CA PRO A 126 31.17 -21.25 -2.00
C PRO A 126 30.72 -20.12 -1.06
N PRO A 127 31.59 -19.66 -0.15
CA PRO A 127 31.25 -18.59 0.78
C PRO A 127 30.88 -17.31 0.03
N SER A 128 29.80 -16.65 0.46
CA SER A 128 29.42 -15.34 -0.08
C SER A 128 30.54 -14.32 0.15
N PRO A 129 30.82 -13.44 -0.83
CA PRO A 129 31.77 -12.36 -0.63
C PRO A 129 31.30 -11.44 0.50
N SER A 130 32.24 -11.07 1.37
CA SER A 130 32.01 -10.16 2.49
C SER A 130 31.53 -8.81 1.96
N PRO A 131 30.47 -8.19 2.54
CA PRO A 131 30.02 -6.87 2.12
C PRO A 131 31.14 -5.85 2.34
N SER A 132 31.38 -5.00 1.34
CA SER A 132 32.30 -3.88 1.47
C SER A 132 31.81 -2.89 2.54
N PRO A 133 32.72 -2.20 3.25
CA PRO A 133 32.35 -1.17 4.20
C PRO A 133 31.49 -0.10 3.53
N VAL A 134 30.33 0.20 4.12
CA VAL A 134 29.48 1.31 3.69
C VAL A 134 30.10 2.60 4.23
N ASP A 135 30.35 3.56 3.34
CA ASP A 135 30.85 4.89 3.74
C ASP A 135 29.85 5.56 4.70
N PRO A 136 30.32 6.27 5.74
CA PRO A 136 29.46 6.98 6.66
C PRO A 136 28.66 8.05 5.93
N VAL A 137 27.34 8.03 6.13
CA VAL A 137 26.41 9.03 5.61
C VAL A 137 26.77 10.41 6.20
N PRO A 138 26.92 11.47 5.38
CA PRO A 138 27.19 12.80 5.88
C PRO A 138 26.01 13.32 6.72
N PRO A 139 26.28 14.15 7.75
CA PRO A 139 25.22 14.71 8.59
C PRO A 139 24.28 15.61 7.76
N PRO A 140 22.98 15.69 8.12
CA PRO A 140 22.03 16.54 7.44
C PRO A 140 22.40 18.02 7.57
N THR A 141 22.19 18.78 6.49
CA THR A 141 22.36 20.23 6.49
C THR A 141 21.30 20.88 7.41
N PRO A 142 21.67 21.84 8.28
CA PRO A 142 20.70 22.56 9.11
C PRO A 142 19.64 23.26 8.27
N ALA A 143 18.39 23.27 8.77
CA ALA A 143 17.30 23.99 8.13
C ALA A 143 17.56 25.51 8.12
N PRO A 144 17.12 26.24 7.08
CA PRO A 144 17.21 27.69 7.04
C PRO A 144 16.39 28.33 8.16
N VAL A 145 16.94 29.38 8.78
CA VAL A 145 16.26 30.17 9.81
C VAL A 145 15.09 30.94 9.18
N PRO A 146 13.87 30.89 9.75
CA PRO A 146 12.74 31.67 9.25
C PRO A 146 13.05 33.17 9.25
N GLN A 147 12.86 33.84 8.11
CA GLN A 147 12.88 35.31 8.07
C GLN A 147 11.58 35.85 8.68
N PRO A 148 11.63 36.97 9.43
CA PRO A 148 10.43 37.63 9.92
C PRO A 148 9.57 38.09 8.75
N THR A 149 8.28 37.78 8.80
CA THR A 149 7.29 38.22 7.81
C THR A 149 7.14 39.74 7.89
N PRO A 150 7.21 40.47 6.76
CA PRO A 150 6.92 41.90 6.74
C PRO A 150 5.50 42.15 7.25
N SER A 151 5.34 43.03 8.23
CA SER A 151 4.03 43.48 8.69
C SER A 151 3.31 44.20 7.54
N ASP A 152 2.14 43.69 7.17
CA ASP A 152 1.28 44.30 6.15
C ASP A 152 0.79 45.68 6.61
N PRO A 153 1.15 46.79 5.93
CA PRO A 153 0.73 48.14 6.31
C PRO A 153 -0.78 48.39 6.12
N THR A 154 -1.53 47.41 5.59
CA THR A 154 -2.93 47.59 5.19
C THR A 154 -3.93 47.20 6.28
N VAL A 155 -3.48 46.69 7.44
CA VAL A 155 -4.41 46.33 8.53
C VAL A 155 -4.80 47.59 9.33
N PRO A 156 -6.07 48.05 9.25
CA PRO A 156 -6.51 49.20 10.04
C PRO A 156 -6.53 48.85 11.54
N PRO A 157 -6.30 49.83 12.43
CA PRO A 157 -6.34 49.61 13.87
C PRO A 157 -7.75 49.18 14.32
N PRO A 158 -7.85 48.36 15.38
CA PRO A 158 -9.13 47.91 15.91
C PRO A 158 -9.97 49.09 16.39
N THR A 159 -11.26 49.07 16.06
CA THR A 159 -12.22 50.10 16.46
C THR A 159 -12.45 50.05 17.98
N PRO A 160 -12.46 51.19 18.71
CA PRO A 160 -12.70 51.20 20.14
C PRO A 160 -14.11 50.68 20.48
N SER A 161 -14.20 49.80 21.47
CA SER A 161 -15.48 49.29 21.97
C SER A 161 -16.31 50.42 22.62
N PRO A 162 -17.63 50.48 22.38
CA PRO A 162 -18.50 51.40 23.08
C PRO A 162 -18.56 51.03 24.57
N GLY A 163 -18.29 52.01 25.43
CA GLY A 163 -18.38 51.85 26.88
C GLY A 163 -19.84 51.66 27.34
N PRO A 164 -20.05 51.13 28.56
CA PRO A 164 -21.38 50.90 29.11
C PRO A 164 -22.09 52.23 29.40
N VAL A 165 -23.40 52.25 29.10
CA VAL A 165 -24.36 53.33 29.40
C VAL A 165 -24.79 53.36 30.85
#